data_AF-A0A661ETX5-F1
#
_entry.id   AF-A0A661ETX5-F1
#
_cell.length_a   1.000
_cell.length_b   1.000
_cell.length_c   1.000
_cell.angle_alpha   90.00
_cell.angle_beta   90.00
_cell.angle_gamma   90.00
#
_symmetry.space_group_name_H-M   'P 1'
#
loop_
_entity.id
_entity.type
_entity.pdbx_description
1 polymer ?
#
loop_
_entity_poly.entity_id
_entity_poly.type
_entity_poly.pdbx_seq_one_letter_code
_entity_poly.pdbx_strand_id
1 'polypeptide(L)'
;MKRSHELGKCIGDAVRAWPQDERVVILGTGGISHWVGTREMGKVNPEFDYQILDLTEKGDLQALMALEDSYILEHGGNGALEIKNWVCAMSALPGFTGKTYCYEPMPELITGLGIAELIV
;
A
#
# COMPACT_ATOMS: atom_id res chain seq x y z
N MET A 1 -7.52 6.78 -6.34
CA MET A 1 -6.48 7.06 -5.32
C MET A 1 -5.85 8.48 -5.35
N LYS A 2 -6.37 9.44 -6.14
CA LYS A 2 -5.78 10.78 -6.34
C LYS A 2 -5.48 11.56 -5.05
N ARG A 3 -6.42 11.58 -4.11
CA ARG A 3 -6.26 12.36 -2.87
C ARG A 3 -5.12 11.85 -1.98
N SER A 4 -4.93 10.53 -1.90
CA SER A 4 -3.83 9.92 -1.16
C SER A 4 -2.47 10.30 -1.76
N HIS A 5 -2.37 10.33 -3.08
CA HIS A 5 -1.16 10.76 -3.77
C HIS A 5 -0.80 12.21 -3.47
N GLU A 6 -1.78 13.12 -3.58
CA GLU A 6 -1.58 14.54 -3.25
C GLU A 6 -1.15 14.73 -1.79
N LEU A 7 -1.81 14.03 -0.86
CA LEU A 7 -1.46 14.08 0.55
C LEU A 7 -0.03 13.60 0.80
N GLY A 8 0.35 12.46 0.22
CA GLY A 8 1.69 11.91 0.34
C GLY A 8 2.76 12.88 -0.16
N LYS A 9 2.54 13.49 -1.33
CA LYS A 9 3.44 14.54 -1.85
C LYS A 9 3.59 15.70 -0.86
N CYS A 10 2.48 16.21 -0.33
CA CYS A 10 2.51 17.28 0.67
C CYS A 10 3.28 16.88 1.93
N ILE A 11 3.12 15.64 2.41
CA ILE A 11 3.89 15.12 3.56
C ILE A 11 5.38 15.10 3.23
N GLY A 12 5.76 14.54 2.08
CA GLY A 12 7.16 14.50 1.65
C GLY A 12 7.79 15.89 1.52
N ASP A 13 7.05 16.85 0.96
CA ASP A 13 7.50 18.24 0.83
C ASP A 13 7.65 18.91 2.20
N ALA A 14 6.72 18.68 3.13
CA ALA A 14 6.80 19.19 4.49
C ALA A 14 8.00 18.62 5.26
N VAL A 15 8.27 17.32 5.12
CA VAL A 15 9.45 16.67 5.72
C VAL A 15 10.74 17.26 5.15
N ARG A 16 10.85 17.44 3.83
CA ARG A 16 12.03 18.05 3.18
C ARG A 16 12.24 19.51 3.54
N ALA A 17 11.16 20.24 3.84
CA ALA A 17 11.23 21.65 4.26
C ALA A 17 11.57 21.83 5.74
N TRP A 18 11.59 20.76 6.53
CA TRP A 18 11.95 20.82 7.95
C TRP A 18 13.43 21.20 8.12
N PRO A 19 13.78 22.22 8.92
CA PRO A 19 15.13 22.78 8.95
C PRO A 19 16.14 21.95 9.76
N GLN A 20 15.69 20.95 10.51
CA GLN A 20 16.58 20.09 11.31
C GLN A 20 17.03 18.88 10.49
N ASP A 21 18.27 18.47 10.70
CA ASP A 21 18.88 17.27 10.09
C ASP A 21 18.46 16.00 10.84
N GLU A 22 17.17 15.66 10.74
CA GLU A 22 16.57 14.51 11.38
C GLU A 22 16.19 13.43 10.36
N ARG A 23 16.33 12.17 10.77
CA ARG A 23 15.90 11.03 9.94
C ARG A 23 14.42 10.73 10.20
N VAL A 24 13.61 10.86 9.16
CA VAL A 24 12.17 10.60 9.22
C VAL A 24 11.83 9.29 8.50
N VAL A 25 11.02 8.45 9.15
CA VAL A 25 10.45 7.24 8.56
C VAL A 25 8.96 7.47 8.27
N ILE A 26 8.50 7.04 7.11
CA ILE A 26 7.09 7.10 6.71
C ILE A 26 6.58 5.67 6.55
N LEU A 27 5.48 5.34 7.23
CA LEU A 27 4.87 4.01 7.20
C LEU A 27 3.47 4.10 6.58
N GLY A 28 3.27 3.43 5.45
CA GLY A 28 1.94 3.11 4.91
C GLY A 28 1.50 1.78 5.50
N THR A 29 0.40 1.75 6.25
CA THR A 29 -0.06 0.55 6.97
C THR A 29 -1.47 0.15 6.54
N GLY A 30 -1.85 -1.08 6.88
CA GLY A 30 -3.10 -1.71 6.47
C GLY A 30 -2.93 -2.62 5.25
N GLY A 31 -3.98 -3.37 4.92
CA GLY A 31 -3.99 -4.34 3.85
C GLY A 31 -3.45 -5.74 4.21
N ILE A 32 -3.26 -6.62 3.23
CA ILE A 32 -3.64 -6.45 1.82
C ILE A 32 -5.05 -6.98 1.59
N SER A 33 -5.25 -8.16 1.00
CA SER A 33 -6.60 -8.69 0.75
C SER A 33 -7.28 -9.15 2.03
N HIS A 34 -8.47 -8.59 2.28
CA HIS A 34 -9.36 -9.01 3.35
C HIS A 34 -10.78 -8.46 3.16
N TRP A 35 -11.76 -9.24 3.58
CA TRP A 35 -13.18 -8.89 3.58
C TRP A 35 -13.68 -8.76 5.01
N VAL A 36 -14.11 -7.58 5.40
CA VAL A 36 -14.55 -7.26 6.77
C VAL A 36 -16.05 -7.08 6.81
N GLY A 37 -16.73 -7.90 7.61
CA GLY A 37 -18.17 -7.78 7.83
C GLY A 37 -19.03 -8.14 6.61
N THR A 38 -18.45 -8.78 5.59
CA THR A 38 -19.18 -9.29 4.43
C THR A 38 -19.31 -10.82 4.50
N ARG A 39 -20.07 -11.42 3.56
CA ARG A 39 -20.23 -12.88 3.47
C ARG A 39 -18.91 -13.61 3.21
N GLU A 40 -17.97 -12.93 2.55
CA GLU A 40 -16.66 -13.43 2.13
C GLU A 40 -15.60 -13.32 3.24
N MET A 41 -15.96 -12.85 4.44
CA MET A 41 -15.04 -12.73 5.57
C MET A 41 -14.28 -14.05 5.82
N GLY A 42 -12.95 -13.94 5.96
CA GLY A 42 -12.02 -15.07 6.04
C GLY A 42 -11.34 -15.42 4.71
N LYS A 43 -11.84 -14.91 3.58
CA LYS A 43 -11.15 -15.03 2.27
C LYS A 43 -9.87 -14.19 2.26
N VAL A 44 -8.82 -14.76 1.68
CA VAL A 44 -7.56 -14.09 1.32
C VAL A 44 -7.31 -14.36 -0.17
N ASN A 45 -6.77 -13.38 -0.89
CA ASN A 45 -6.44 -13.49 -2.31
C ASN A 45 -4.95 -13.19 -2.56
N PRO A 46 -4.08 -14.22 -2.54
CA PRO A 46 -2.66 -14.05 -2.77
C PRO A 46 -2.30 -13.49 -4.14
N GLU A 47 -3.08 -13.77 -5.19
CA GLU A 47 -2.80 -13.26 -6.53
C GLU A 47 -2.91 -11.73 -6.57
N PHE A 48 -3.98 -11.19 -5.97
CA PHE A 48 -4.14 -9.75 -5.80
C PHE A 48 -3.04 -9.18 -4.90
N ASP A 49 -2.70 -9.85 -3.80
CA ASP A 49 -1.68 -9.36 -2.88
C ASP A 49 -0.30 -9.26 -3.53
N TYR A 50 0.11 -10.29 -4.28
CA TYR A 50 1.37 -10.27 -5.03
C TYR A 50 1.37 -9.20 -6.12
N GLN A 51 0.23 -8.90 -6.75
CA GLN A 51 0.14 -7.78 -7.69
C GLN A 51 0.47 -6.45 -7.00
N ILE A 52 -0.09 -6.19 -5.81
CA ILE A 52 0.17 -4.94 -5.07
C ILE A 52 1.63 -4.86 -4.62
N LEU A 53 2.20 -5.97 -4.15
CA LEU A 53 3.60 -6.05 -3.75
C LEU A 53 4.54 -5.84 -4.95
N ASP A 54 4.28 -6.47 -6.09
CA ASP A 54 5.07 -6.31 -7.32
C ASP A 54 5.05 -4.86 -7.84
N LEU A 55 3.89 -4.21 -7.83
CA LEU A 55 3.78 -2.78 -8.18
C LEU A 55 4.56 -1.90 -7.21
N THR A 56 4.57 -2.26 -5.92
CA THR A 56 5.35 -1.56 -4.88
C THR A 56 6.85 -1.76 -5.09
N GLU A 57 7.30 -2.98 -5.37
CA GLU A 57 8.70 -3.31 -5.67
C GLU A 57 9.24 -2.57 -6.89
N LYS A 58 8.43 -2.47 -7.94
CA LYS A 58 8.77 -1.73 -9.16
C LYS A 58 8.74 -0.22 -8.97
N GLY A 59 8.22 0.28 -7.86
CA GLY A 59 7.94 1.71 -7.67
C GLY A 59 6.89 2.25 -8.65
N ASP A 60 6.04 1.38 -9.22
CA ASP A 60 5.04 1.74 -10.22
C ASP A 60 3.77 2.32 -9.57
N LEU A 61 3.96 3.49 -8.98
CA LEU A 61 2.91 4.26 -8.33
C LEU A 61 1.76 4.60 -9.29
N GLN A 62 2.05 4.79 -10.58
CA GLN A 62 1.03 5.12 -11.58
C GLN A 62 0.11 3.93 -11.83
N ALA A 63 0.66 2.73 -12.05
CA ALA A 63 -0.13 1.53 -12.22
C ALA A 63 -0.94 1.20 -10.95
N LEU A 64 -0.34 1.35 -9.76
CA LEU A 64 -1.07 1.16 -8.50
C LEU A 64 -2.25 2.13 -8.37
N MET A 65 -2.06 3.40 -8.72
CA MET A 65 -3.12 4.42 -8.69
C MET A 65 -4.20 4.24 -9.75
N ALA A 66 -3.91 3.48 -10.83
CA ALA A 66 -4.84 3.16 -11.90
C ALA A 66 -5.78 2.00 -11.57
N LEU A 67 -5.58 1.30 -10.44
CA LEU A 67 -6.54 0.32 -9.95
C LEU A 67 -7.84 1.02 -9.54
N GLU A 68 -8.93 0.61 -10.17
CA GLU A 68 -10.27 1.08 -9.85
C GLU A 68 -10.73 0.54 -8.49
N ASP A 69 -11.48 1.34 -7.74
CA ASP A 69 -12.02 0.91 -6.44
C ASP A 69 -12.89 -0.36 -6.59
N SER A 70 -13.61 -0.52 -7.70
CA SER A 70 -14.41 -1.72 -7.99
C SER A 70 -13.54 -2.98 -8.16
N TYR A 71 -12.39 -2.85 -8.82
CA TYR A 71 -11.44 -3.96 -8.97
C TYR A 71 -10.88 -4.38 -7.61
N ILE A 72 -10.51 -3.41 -6.76
CA ILE A 72 -10.00 -3.70 -5.41
C ILE A 72 -11.08 -4.37 -4.55
N LEU A 73 -12.32 -3.90 -4.63
CA LEU A 73 -13.44 -4.52 -3.90
C LEU A 73 -13.69 -5.96 -4.32
N GLU A 74 -13.62 -6.26 -5.61
CA GLU A 74 -13.84 -7.60 -6.17
C GLU A 74 -12.69 -8.57 -5.84
N HIS A 75 -11.45 -8.11 -5.99
CA HIS A 75 -10.27 -8.96 -5.92
C HIS A 75 -9.54 -8.94 -4.57
N GLY A 76 -9.59 -7.84 -3.83
CA GLY A 76 -8.94 -7.67 -2.52
C GLY A 76 -9.90 -7.50 -1.35
N GLY A 77 -11.17 -7.19 -1.61
CA GLY A 77 -12.17 -6.95 -0.59
C GLY A 77 -12.23 -5.51 -0.10
N ASN A 78 -13.24 -5.21 0.73
CA ASN A 78 -13.44 -3.86 1.26
C ASN A 78 -12.30 -3.40 2.17
N GLY A 79 -11.62 -4.33 2.84
CA GLY A 79 -10.42 -4.05 3.63
C GLY A 79 -9.22 -3.64 2.77
N ALA A 80 -9.07 -4.18 1.56
CA ALA A 80 -7.95 -3.85 0.68
C ALA A 80 -7.96 -2.39 0.19
N LEU A 81 -9.05 -1.64 0.36
CA LEU A 81 -9.06 -0.19 0.08
C LEU A 81 -8.04 0.59 0.92
N GLU A 82 -7.51 -0.01 1.99
CA GLU A 82 -6.38 0.49 2.78
C GLU A 82 -5.08 0.65 1.98
N ILE A 83 -4.95 0.06 0.79
CA ILE A 83 -3.83 0.32 -0.16
C ILE A 83 -3.69 1.83 -0.48
N LYS A 84 -4.75 2.61 -0.29
CA LYS A 84 -4.70 4.08 -0.34
C LYS A 84 -3.67 4.68 0.63
N ASN A 85 -3.37 4.02 1.74
CA ASN A 85 -2.31 4.42 2.68
C ASN A 85 -0.92 4.15 2.12
N TRP A 86 -0.74 3.06 1.38
CA TRP A 86 0.52 2.72 0.71
C TRP A 86 0.84 3.76 -0.37
N VAL A 87 -0.16 4.13 -1.19
CA VAL A 87 -0.03 5.23 -2.16
C VAL A 87 0.43 6.53 -1.49
N CYS A 88 -0.10 6.85 -0.31
CA CYS A 88 0.32 8.03 0.45
C CYS A 88 1.81 7.96 0.81
N ALA A 89 2.27 6.84 1.39
CA ALA A 89 3.68 6.64 1.75
C ALA A 89 4.62 6.67 0.53
N MET A 90 4.27 5.94 -0.53
CA MET A 90 5.02 5.92 -1.80
C MET A 90 5.10 7.32 -2.44
N SER A 91 4.05 8.13 -2.33
CA SER A 91 4.02 9.48 -2.91
C SER A 91 4.86 10.50 -2.12
N ALA A 92 5.15 10.23 -0.85
CA ALA A 92 6.00 11.09 -0.04
C ALA A 92 7.49 10.94 -0.41
N LEU A 93 7.86 9.80 -0.98
CA LEU A 93 9.23 9.44 -1.32
C LEU A 93 9.37 9.18 -2.83
N PRO A 94 9.60 10.20 -3.67
CA PRO A 94 9.74 10.00 -5.12
C PRO A 94 11.04 9.27 -5.48
N GLY A 95 11.04 8.50 -6.57
CA GLY A 95 12.24 7.88 -7.14
C GLY A 95 12.74 6.61 -6.41
N PHE A 96 11.90 6.02 -5.57
CA PHE A 96 12.21 4.77 -4.87
C PHE A 96 12.08 3.54 -5.78
N THR A 97 12.76 2.47 -5.37
CA THR A 97 12.41 1.09 -5.70
C THR A 97 11.90 0.41 -4.43
N GLY A 98 11.20 -0.72 -4.54
CA GLY A 98 10.72 -1.44 -3.37
C GLY A 98 11.39 -2.80 -3.19
N LYS A 99 11.30 -3.32 -1.97
CA LYS A 99 11.68 -4.70 -1.64
C LYS A 99 10.66 -5.30 -0.69
N THR A 100 10.00 -6.37 -1.10
CA THR A 100 9.17 -7.18 -0.21
C THR A 100 10.06 -8.04 0.66
N TYR A 101 9.87 -7.97 1.97
CA TYR A 101 10.57 -8.80 2.95
C TYR A 101 9.85 -10.09 3.23
N CYS A 102 8.53 -10.02 3.35
CA CYS A 102 7.68 -11.17 3.55
C CYS A 102 6.28 -10.90 3.03
N TYR A 103 5.63 -11.98 2.66
CA TYR A 103 4.20 -12.04 2.44
C TYR A 103 3.70 -13.40 2.93
N GLU A 104 2.63 -13.40 3.71
CA GLU A 104 1.95 -14.62 4.14
C GLU A 104 0.43 -14.43 4.00
N PRO A 105 -0.27 -15.33 3.27
CA PRO A 105 -1.71 -15.38 3.35
C PRO A 105 -2.07 -15.99 4.70
N MET A 106 -2.71 -15.21 5.58
CA MET A 106 -3.10 -15.65 6.92
C MET A 106 -4.62 -15.72 7.07
N PRO A 107 -5.30 -16.75 6.51
CA PRO A 107 -6.73 -16.95 6.68
C PRO A 107 -7.18 -16.96 8.15
N GLU A 108 -6.36 -17.48 9.05
CA GLU A 108 -6.62 -17.51 10.50
C GLU A 108 -6.69 -16.11 11.12
N LEU A 109 -6.00 -15.14 10.49
CA LEU A 109 -6.05 -13.73 10.84
C LEU A 109 -6.95 -12.93 9.89
N ILE A 110 -7.61 -13.59 8.94
CA ILE A 110 -8.58 -13.02 8.00
C ILE A 110 -7.93 -11.96 7.08
N THR A 111 -6.63 -12.10 6.76
CA THR A 111 -5.94 -11.13 5.89
C THR A 111 -4.67 -11.69 5.26
N GLY A 112 -4.28 -11.15 4.10
CA GLY A 112 -2.92 -11.28 3.58
C GLY A 112 -1.99 -10.27 4.24
N LEU A 113 -0.88 -10.71 4.84
CA LEU A 113 0.09 -9.83 5.50
C LEU A 113 1.35 -9.71 4.67
N GLY A 114 1.73 -8.49 4.31
CA GLY A 114 2.97 -8.20 3.59
C GLY A 114 3.74 -7.04 4.21
N ILE A 115 5.07 -7.11 4.11
CA ILE A 115 5.97 -6.01 4.51
C ILE A 115 6.88 -5.70 3.32
N ALA A 116 6.87 -4.44 2.89
CA ALA A 116 7.77 -3.92 1.88
C ALA A 116 8.48 -2.66 2.38
N GLU A 117 9.74 -2.50 2.00
CA GLU A 117 10.52 -1.28 2.21
C GLU A 117 10.63 -0.49 0.91
N LEU A 118 10.55 0.83 1.02
CA LEU A 118 10.84 1.75 -0.07
C LEU A 118 12.30 2.20 0.05
N ILE A 119 13.08 1.91 -0.98
CA ILE A 119 14.53 2.13 -1.05
C ILE A 119 14.81 3.28 -2.02
N VAL A 120 15.45 4.34 -1.52
CA VAL A 120 15.91 5.53 -2.27
C VAL A 120 17.42 5.54 -2.46
#